data_AF-A0A843KX61-F1
#
_entry.id   AF-A0A843KX61-F1
#
_cell.length_a   1.000
_cell.length_b   1.000
_cell.length_c   1.000
_cell.angle_alpha   90.00
_cell.angle_beta   90.00
_cell.angle_gamma   90.00
#
_symmetry.space_group_name_H-M   'P 1'
#
loop_
_entity.id
_entity.type
_entity.pdbx_description
1 polymer ?
#
loop_
_entity_poly.entity_id
_entity_poly.type
_entity_poly.pdbx_seq_one_letter_code
_entity_poly.pdbx_strand_id
1 'polypeptide(L)'
;MNFLITSGRTIAQGNELYYKDRENYSVETGRCFVNPFDLLELDAVAGDSILLSTGTGEEVFTATPCEDVASGTIFLPCGPHANAILHAATRGTGAPDYKWIEGSARRVETLPRSGREILAEEGGAPLPLPEVQSGERAGEAVAIHDVVCPLCGCLCDDLVVRVEGGGVTSVDNACSLGAAKFLSQSRLRKPLVRDGGSWSETSYEEAIRSAADILAEAERPLLFGWSGTSAEAQCIGIHIAEAIGGVIDNCSSICHGPSLLGIQEAGHPGCTLGTVKNRADLVIYWGSNPIESHPRHLSRYTTFVNGRYREEGHHDRTLVVVDIRKTDTAKIADEFIQIRPGGDYAAFAALRAVLRGHAAILPATVAGIPRERLIWLADLCRNAQFGSLFTGIGLTQSPGRYKNVRSAIQFVDELNRCTKFTLTPMRGHWNVNGTNQTFSYLTGYPYGVDFSRGIPCYNPGETTAVDVLSRGEVDACLVIGADPGAHLPRRCNEHLAKIPTIVIDPFVSLTSSFATLHIPVACVGIDCEGTGYRMDSVPIRLRKVLDLGLPTDEEVLSALLERILERGQAGSAVIDERGAATTTRAPVIM
;
A
#
# COMPACT_ATOMS: atom_id res chain seq x y z
N MET A 1 -20.80 7.60 -22.28
CA MET A 1 -20.34 8.94 -21.85
C MET A 1 -18.91 8.85 -21.34
N ASN A 2 -18.08 9.88 -21.50
CA ASN A 2 -16.67 9.85 -21.07
C ASN A 2 -16.56 10.27 -19.61
N PHE A 3 -15.71 9.57 -18.85
CA PHE A 3 -15.49 9.80 -17.44
C PHE A 3 -14.00 9.75 -17.11
N LEU A 4 -13.65 10.50 -16.05
CA LEU A 4 -12.43 10.23 -15.31
C LEU A 4 -12.73 9.18 -14.23
N ILE A 5 -11.99 8.08 -14.24
CA ILE A 5 -12.12 7.00 -13.26
C ILE A 5 -10.98 7.15 -12.26
N THR A 6 -11.34 7.09 -10.98
CA THR A 6 -10.42 7.10 -9.85
C THR A 6 -10.71 5.91 -8.96
N SER A 7 -9.73 5.43 -8.21
CA SER A 7 -9.93 4.32 -7.28
C SER A 7 -9.50 4.67 -5.86
N GLY A 8 -9.91 3.90 -4.86
CA GLY A 8 -9.44 4.06 -3.48
C GLY A 8 -10.03 3.01 -2.55
N ARG A 9 -9.58 3.03 -1.29
CA ARG A 9 -10.17 2.19 -0.25
C ARG A 9 -11.52 2.75 0.18
N THR A 10 -12.46 1.86 0.50
CA THR A 10 -13.68 2.18 1.26
C THR A 10 -13.66 1.42 2.58
N ILE A 11 -14.45 1.85 3.57
CA ILE A 11 -14.56 1.13 4.86
C ILE A 11 -15.14 -0.28 4.65
N ALA A 12 -16.19 -0.42 3.82
CA ALA A 12 -16.83 -1.70 3.55
C ALA A 12 -15.85 -2.72 2.93
N GLN A 13 -15.13 -2.31 1.87
CA GLN A 13 -14.06 -3.10 1.27
C GLN A 13 -12.92 -3.39 2.26
N GLY A 14 -12.60 -2.42 3.12
CA GLY A 14 -11.57 -2.55 4.15
C GLY A 14 -11.89 -3.59 5.23
N ASN A 15 -13.17 -3.75 5.61
CA ASN A 15 -13.58 -4.71 6.64
C ASN A 15 -13.40 -6.18 6.18
N GLU A 16 -13.31 -6.41 4.87
CA GLU A 16 -13.16 -7.72 4.24
C GLU A 16 -11.69 -8.06 3.89
N LEU A 17 -10.71 -7.27 4.34
CA LEU A 17 -9.28 -7.41 3.96
C LEU A 17 -8.64 -8.77 4.26
N TYR A 18 -9.17 -9.51 5.24
CA TYR A 18 -8.68 -10.85 5.62
C TYR A 18 -9.58 -11.99 5.14
N TYR A 19 -10.56 -11.67 4.30
CA TYR A 19 -11.52 -12.59 3.69
C TYR A 19 -11.75 -12.23 2.22
N LYS A 20 -10.69 -11.77 1.54
CA LYS A 20 -10.75 -11.26 0.15
C LYS A 20 -11.21 -12.29 -0.86
N ASP A 21 -10.99 -13.55 -0.54
CA ASP A 21 -11.43 -14.71 -1.28
C ASP A 21 -12.95 -14.91 -1.24
N ARG A 22 -13.70 -14.22 -0.36
CA ARG A 22 -15.14 -14.38 -0.17
C ARG A 22 -15.97 -13.44 -1.04
N GLU A 23 -17.24 -13.82 -1.19
CA GLU A 23 -18.22 -13.10 -2.01
C GLU A 23 -18.39 -11.63 -1.60
N ASN A 24 -18.42 -11.33 -0.30
CA ASN A 24 -18.58 -9.95 0.18
C ASN A 24 -17.49 -9.01 -0.35
N TYR A 25 -16.23 -9.46 -0.37
CA TYR A 25 -15.14 -8.64 -0.91
C TYR A 25 -15.36 -8.38 -2.40
N SER A 26 -15.72 -9.41 -3.16
CA SER A 26 -16.05 -9.31 -4.58
C SER A 26 -17.21 -8.34 -4.85
N VAL A 27 -18.28 -8.42 -4.07
CA VAL A 27 -19.43 -7.52 -4.14
C VAL A 27 -18.99 -6.08 -3.88
N GLU A 28 -18.22 -5.81 -2.83
CA GLU A 28 -17.77 -4.45 -2.54
C GLU A 28 -16.79 -3.91 -3.58
N THR A 29 -15.89 -4.74 -4.14
CA THR A 29 -14.96 -4.29 -5.20
C THR A 29 -15.61 -4.15 -6.57
N GLY A 30 -16.73 -4.83 -6.81
CA GLY A 30 -17.52 -4.74 -8.04
C GLY A 30 -18.46 -3.54 -8.12
N ARG A 31 -18.38 -2.58 -7.19
CA ARG A 31 -19.22 -1.37 -7.19
C ARG A 31 -18.53 -0.21 -7.89
N CYS A 32 -19.32 0.66 -8.52
CA CYS A 32 -18.87 1.97 -8.98
C CYS A 32 -19.71 3.08 -8.33
N PHE A 33 -19.04 4.08 -7.76
CA PHE A 33 -19.68 5.23 -7.14
C PHE A 33 -19.76 6.36 -8.17
N VAL A 34 -20.98 6.80 -8.47
CA VAL A 34 -21.28 7.72 -9.57
C VAL A 34 -22.16 8.87 -9.06
N ASN A 35 -21.93 10.08 -9.57
CA ASN A 35 -22.77 11.21 -9.22
C ASN A 35 -24.23 10.96 -9.68
N PRO A 36 -25.25 11.30 -8.88
CA PRO A 36 -26.65 11.09 -9.27
C PRO A 36 -27.05 11.73 -10.61
N PHE A 37 -26.48 12.90 -10.96
CA PHE A 37 -26.76 13.53 -12.26
C PHE A 37 -26.18 12.72 -13.43
N ASP A 38 -24.95 12.20 -13.28
CA ASP A 38 -24.32 11.38 -14.30
C ASP A 38 -25.05 10.03 -14.49
N LEU A 39 -25.64 9.48 -13.42
CA LEU A 39 -26.49 8.28 -13.53
C LEU A 39 -27.76 8.54 -14.36
N LEU A 40 -28.38 9.71 -14.20
CA LEU A 40 -29.51 10.11 -15.03
C LEU A 40 -29.11 10.25 -16.50
N GLU A 41 -27.94 10.83 -16.78
CA GLU A 41 -27.40 10.92 -18.15
C GLU A 41 -27.06 9.56 -18.75
N LEU A 42 -26.72 8.57 -17.92
CA LEU A 42 -26.48 7.19 -18.31
C LEU A 42 -27.76 6.36 -18.47
N ASP A 43 -28.94 6.92 -18.20
CA ASP A 43 -30.23 6.21 -18.12
C ASP A 43 -30.17 5.00 -17.17
N ALA A 44 -29.51 5.18 -16.02
CA ALA A 44 -29.26 4.14 -15.02
C ALA A 44 -29.74 4.54 -13.62
N VAL A 45 -30.07 3.53 -12.81
CA VAL A 45 -30.43 3.70 -11.40
C VAL A 45 -29.51 2.93 -10.46
N ALA A 46 -29.67 3.12 -9.16
CA ALA A 46 -28.94 2.37 -8.16
C ALA A 46 -29.14 0.85 -8.35
N GLY A 47 -28.04 0.09 -8.36
CA GLY A 47 -28.07 -1.36 -8.57
C GLY A 47 -27.95 -1.81 -10.04
N ASP A 48 -28.11 -0.90 -11.01
CA ASP A 48 -27.90 -1.23 -12.42
C ASP A 48 -26.45 -1.58 -12.72
N SER A 49 -26.24 -2.33 -13.80
CA SER A 49 -24.91 -2.70 -14.27
C SER A 49 -24.36 -1.66 -15.24
N ILE A 50 -23.16 -1.17 -14.96
CA ILE A 50 -22.44 -0.16 -15.75
C ILE A 50 -21.17 -0.80 -16.28
N LEU A 51 -21.03 -0.85 -17.60
CA LEU A 51 -19.78 -1.23 -18.25
C LEU A 51 -18.86 -0.01 -18.28
N LEU A 52 -17.67 -0.15 -17.70
CA LEU A 52 -16.58 0.81 -17.81
C LEU A 52 -15.56 0.30 -18.81
N SER A 53 -15.27 1.09 -19.85
CA SER A 53 -14.30 0.78 -20.89
C SER A 53 -13.14 1.76 -20.84
N THR A 54 -11.92 1.25 -20.79
CA THR A 54 -10.68 2.03 -20.76
C THR A 54 -9.77 1.62 -21.92
N GLY A 55 -8.61 2.28 -22.07
CA GLY A 55 -7.60 1.85 -23.03
C GLY A 55 -6.99 0.46 -22.76
N THR A 56 -7.28 -0.15 -21.60
CA THR A 56 -6.72 -1.45 -21.19
C THR A 56 -7.71 -2.60 -21.35
N GLY A 57 -8.99 -2.34 -21.11
CA GLY A 57 -10.02 -3.37 -21.03
C GLY A 57 -11.36 -2.80 -20.58
N GLU A 58 -12.34 -3.70 -20.48
CA GLU A 58 -13.69 -3.39 -20.03
C GLU A 58 -14.07 -4.26 -18.81
N GLU A 59 -14.81 -3.70 -17.87
CA GLU A 59 -15.35 -4.42 -16.72
C GLU A 59 -16.72 -3.86 -16.31
N VAL A 60 -17.58 -4.73 -15.78
CA VAL A 60 -18.94 -4.38 -15.38
C VAL A 60 -18.99 -4.15 -13.87
N PHE A 61 -19.65 -3.07 -13.45
CA PHE A 61 -19.79 -2.68 -12.06
C PHE A 61 -21.25 -2.44 -11.69
N THR A 62 -21.59 -2.61 -10.41
CA THR A 62 -22.89 -2.21 -9.87
C THR A 62 -22.89 -0.73 -9.51
N ALA A 63 -23.83 0.03 -10.10
CA ALA A 63 -23.99 1.46 -9.86
C ALA A 63 -24.41 1.75 -8.41
N THR A 64 -23.64 2.63 -7.74
CA THR A 64 -23.96 3.19 -6.43
C THR A 64 -24.00 4.72 -6.53
N PRO A 65 -25.16 5.37 -6.36
CA PRO A 65 -25.25 6.83 -6.34
C PRO A 65 -24.43 7.42 -5.19
N CYS A 66 -23.65 8.47 -5.47
CA CYS A 66 -22.79 9.12 -4.47
C CYS A 66 -22.61 10.61 -4.78
N GLU A 67 -23.16 11.46 -3.90
CA GLU A 67 -23.03 12.93 -4.03
C GLU A 67 -21.61 13.44 -3.76
N ASP A 68 -20.79 12.66 -3.05
CA ASP A 68 -19.41 13.02 -2.73
C ASP A 68 -18.48 12.96 -3.96
N VAL A 69 -18.93 12.29 -5.03
CA VAL A 69 -18.21 12.18 -6.31
C VAL A 69 -18.63 13.33 -7.23
N ALA A 70 -17.64 14.06 -7.76
CA ALA A 70 -17.88 15.14 -8.71
C ALA A 70 -18.44 14.60 -10.04
N SER A 71 -19.35 15.35 -10.67
CA SER A 71 -19.87 15.01 -12.00
C SER A 71 -18.74 14.88 -13.03
N GLY A 72 -18.87 13.91 -13.94
CA GLY A 72 -17.85 13.51 -14.90
C GLY A 72 -16.73 12.64 -14.31
N THR A 73 -16.87 12.21 -13.04
CA THR A 73 -15.93 11.30 -12.36
C THR A 73 -16.64 10.05 -11.85
N ILE A 74 -15.96 8.91 -11.88
CA ILE A 74 -16.39 7.66 -11.25
C ILE A 74 -15.34 7.24 -10.23
N PHE A 75 -15.79 6.80 -9.06
CA PHE A 75 -14.92 6.26 -8.02
C PHE A 75 -15.11 4.75 -7.85
N LEU A 76 -14.01 4.00 -7.85
CA LEU A 76 -13.98 2.54 -7.71
C LEU A 76 -13.28 2.11 -6.42
N PRO A 77 -13.82 1.15 -5.67
CA PRO A 77 -13.05 0.48 -4.63
C PRO A 77 -11.85 -0.26 -5.22
N CYS A 78 -10.71 -0.26 -4.52
CA CYS A 78 -9.54 -1.05 -4.94
C CYS A 78 -9.84 -2.55 -4.88
N GLY A 79 -9.52 -3.27 -5.94
CA GLY A 79 -9.72 -4.73 -6.03
C GLY A 79 -9.61 -5.25 -7.45
N PRO A 80 -9.94 -6.55 -7.67
CA PRO A 80 -9.78 -7.21 -8.96
C PRO A 80 -10.51 -6.49 -10.10
N HIS A 81 -11.74 -6.01 -9.87
CA HIS A 81 -12.51 -5.25 -10.86
C HIS A 81 -11.82 -3.97 -11.32
N ALA A 82 -11.26 -3.18 -10.39
CA ALA A 82 -10.52 -1.98 -10.74
C ALA A 82 -9.20 -2.32 -11.48
N ASN A 83 -8.55 -3.43 -11.12
CA ASN A 83 -7.32 -3.88 -11.77
C ASN A 83 -7.54 -4.36 -13.22
N ALA A 84 -8.71 -4.93 -13.51
CA ALA A 84 -9.10 -5.42 -14.84
C ALA A 84 -9.08 -4.31 -15.91
N ILE A 85 -9.31 -3.05 -15.51
CA ILE A 85 -9.32 -1.88 -16.40
C ILE A 85 -8.12 -0.93 -16.16
N LEU A 86 -7.21 -1.28 -15.26
CA LEU A 86 -6.04 -0.47 -14.93
C LEU A 86 -4.88 -0.77 -15.87
N HIS A 87 -4.28 0.26 -16.47
CA HIS A 87 -3.08 0.08 -17.27
C HIS A 87 -1.82 -0.09 -16.41
N ALA A 88 -0.80 -0.75 -16.96
CA ALA A 88 0.48 -0.97 -16.28
C ALA A 88 1.50 0.18 -16.41
N ALA A 89 1.17 1.30 -17.07
CA ALA A 89 2.12 2.41 -17.19
C ALA A 89 2.38 3.10 -15.83
N THR A 90 3.66 3.15 -15.44
CA THR A 90 4.09 3.73 -14.15
C THR A 90 4.63 5.15 -14.25
N ARG A 91 4.79 5.64 -15.49
CA ARG A 91 5.35 6.96 -15.83
C ARG A 91 6.72 7.23 -15.18
N GLY A 92 7.55 6.20 -15.02
CA GLY A 92 8.89 6.34 -14.44
C GLY A 92 8.92 6.46 -12.92
N THR A 93 7.87 6.00 -12.21
CA THR A 93 7.78 6.14 -10.75
C THR A 93 7.53 4.83 -10.01
N GLY A 94 7.23 3.75 -10.73
CA GLY A 94 6.74 2.48 -10.19
C GLY A 94 5.23 2.42 -9.93
N ALA A 95 4.55 3.57 -9.75
CA ALA A 95 3.14 3.59 -9.38
C ALA A 95 2.25 3.60 -10.62
N PRO A 96 1.23 2.75 -10.77
CA PRO A 96 0.27 2.86 -11.87
C PRO A 96 -0.74 4.03 -11.64
N ASP A 97 -1.49 4.42 -12.68
CA ASP A 97 -2.41 5.60 -12.65
C ASP A 97 -3.75 5.30 -11.94
N TYR A 98 -3.71 4.82 -10.68
CA TYR A 98 -4.91 4.50 -9.89
C TYR A 98 -5.88 5.68 -9.65
N LYS A 99 -5.41 6.92 -9.82
CA LYS A 99 -6.22 8.15 -9.60
C LYS A 99 -6.46 8.92 -10.89
N TRP A 100 -6.15 8.34 -12.04
CA TRP A 100 -6.31 8.98 -13.34
C TRP A 100 -6.45 7.96 -14.47
N ILE A 101 -7.64 7.41 -14.63
CA ILE A 101 -7.94 6.50 -15.72
C ILE A 101 -9.01 7.15 -16.59
N GLU A 102 -8.69 7.45 -17.84
CA GLU A 102 -9.69 7.94 -18.79
C GLU A 102 -10.46 6.76 -19.37
N GLY A 103 -11.78 6.87 -19.38
CA GLY A 103 -12.64 5.81 -19.88
C GLY A 103 -14.02 6.31 -20.28
N SER A 104 -14.86 5.37 -20.68
CA SER A 104 -16.27 5.61 -20.97
C SER A 104 -17.15 4.67 -20.16
N ALA A 105 -18.35 5.12 -19.84
CA ALA A 105 -19.37 4.32 -19.16
C ALA A 105 -20.65 4.24 -20.01
N ARG A 106 -21.31 3.08 -19.93
CA ARG A 106 -22.66 2.85 -20.46
C ARG A 106 -23.41 1.82 -19.59
N ARG A 107 -24.73 1.97 -19.48
CA ARG A 107 -25.59 0.95 -18.87
C ARG A 107 -25.62 -0.31 -19.72
N VAL A 108 -25.62 -1.47 -19.05
CA VAL A 108 -25.72 -2.80 -19.65
C VAL A 108 -26.62 -3.70 -18.81
N GLU A 109 -27.12 -4.79 -19.38
CA GLU A 109 -27.95 -5.78 -18.68
C GLU A 109 -27.12 -6.95 -18.10
N THR A 110 -25.88 -7.12 -18.55
CA THR A 110 -24.96 -8.13 -18.03
C THR A 110 -24.55 -7.77 -16.60
N LEU A 111 -24.59 -8.75 -15.68
CA LEU A 111 -24.18 -8.54 -14.29
C LEU A 111 -22.65 -8.51 -14.13
N PRO A 112 -22.13 -7.83 -13.10
CA PRO A 112 -20.72 -7.92 -12.73
C PRO A 112 -20.30 -9.37 -12.47
N ARG A 113 -19.12 -9.73 -12.96
CA ARG A 113 -18.48 -11.01 -12.61
C ARG A 113 -17.95 -10.95 -11.19
N SER A 114 -17.75 -12.11 -10.59
CA SER A 114 -17.05 -12.23 -9.32
C SER A 114 -15.55 -11.96 -9.48
N GLY A 115 -14.90 -11.49 -8.42
CA GLY A 115 -13.45 -11.34 -8.38
C GLY A 115 -12.72 -12.66 -8.67
N ARG A 116 -13.31 -13.81 -8.31
CA ARG A 116 -12.74 -15.13 -8.62
C ARG A 116 -12.75 -15.44 -10.11
N GLU A 117 -13.83 -15.09 -10.82
CA GLU A 117 -13.90 -15.26 -12.28
C GLU A 117 -12.87 -14.38 -12.99
N ILE A 118 -12.70 -13.13 -12.53
CA ILE A 118 -11.66 -12.23 -13.05
C ILE A 118 -10.27 -12.85 -12.89
N LEU A 119 -9.94 -13.33 -11.68
CA LEU A 119 -8.63 -13.97 -11.42
C LEU A 119 -8.44 -15.25 -12.24
N ALA A 120 -9.49 -16.03 -12.46
CA ALA A 120 -9.43 -17.24 -13.28
C ALA A 120 -9.11 -16.90 -14.76
N GLU A 121 -9.69 -15.82 -15.30
CA GLU A 121 -9.36 -15.33 -16.64
C GLU A 121 -7.92 -14.79 -16.75
N GLU A 122 -7.36 -14.31 -15.64
CA GLU A 122 -5.95 -13.91 -15.52
C GLU A 122 -5.01 -15.13 -15.37
N GLY A 123 -5.53 -16.36 -15.36
CA GLY A 123 -4.75 -17.59 -15.22
C GLY A 123 -4.57 -18.08 -13.77
N GLY A 124 -5.31 -17.50 -12.83
CA GLY A 124 -5.35 -17.94 -11.44
C GLY A 124 -6.15 -19.22 -11.24
N ALA A 125 -5.84 -19.95 -10.17
CA ALA A 125 -6.60 -21.12 -9.71
C ALA A 125 -7.17 -20.87 -8.31
N PRO A 126 -8.35 -21.43 -7.97
CA PRO A 126 -8.87 -21.33 -6.61
C PRO A 126 -7.97 -22.08 -5.63
N LEU A 127 -7.74 -21.48 -4.45
CA LEU A 127 -7.12 -22.14 -3.32
C LEU A 127 -8.21 -22.78 -2.45
N PRO A 128 -8.03 -24.01 -1.91
CA PRO A 128 -8.91 -24.51 -0.87
C PRO A 128 -8.89 -23.56 0.33
N LEU A 129 -10.08 -23.14 0.78
CA LEU A 129 -10.20 -22.23 1.92
C LEU A 129 -9.99 -22.99 3.23
N PRO A 130 -9.24 -22.42 4.19
CA PRO A 130 -9.13 -23.02 5.51
C PRO A 130 -10.50 -23.07 6.20
N GLU A 131 -10.82 -24.20 6.83
CA GLU A 131 -12.01 -24.32 7.66
C GLU A 131 -11.93 -23.36 8.85
N VAL A 132 -12.98 -22.55 9.03
CA VAL A 132 -13.11 -21.68 10.20
C VAL A 132 -13.49 -22.55 11.40
N GLN A 133 -12.60 -22.67 12.38
CA GLN A 133 -12.89 -23.45 13.59
C GLN A 133 -13.95 -22.74 14.45
N SER A 134 -15.19 -23.23 14.38
CA SER A 134 -16.26 -22.89 15.31
C SER A 134 -16.23 -23.84 16.51
N GLY A 135 -15.51 -23.47 17.57
CA GLY A 135 -15.51 -24.21 18.84
C GLY A 135 -15.54 -23.24 20.02
N GLU A 136 -16.23 -23.63 21.10
CA GLU A 136 -16.16 -22.91 22.37
C GLU A 136 -14.73 -22.92 22.89
N ARG A 137 -14.14 -21.74 23.03
CA ARG A 137 -12.78 -21.57 23.55
C ARG A 137 -12.85 -21.58 25.07
N ALA A 138 -12.51 -22.71 25.69
CA ALA A 138 -12.39 -22.82 27.13
C ALA A 138 -10.98 -22.38 27.56
N GLY A 139 -10.88 -21.37 28.43
CA GLY A 139 -9.62 -20.92 29.02
C GLY A 139 -9.80 -19.66 29.86
N GLU A 140 -8.80 -19.31 30.65
CA GLU A 140 -8.80 -18.04 31.39
C GLU A 140 -8.58 -16.87 30.41
N ALA A 141 -9.42 -15.84 30.50
CA ALA A 141 -9.30 -14.65 29.67
C ALA A 141 -8.15 -13.75 30.16
N VAL A 142 -7.15 -13.53 29.30
CA VAL A 142 -5.99 -12.67 29.58
C VAL A 142 -6.10 -11.38 28.76
N ALA A 143 -5.95 -10.24 29.41
CA ALA A 143 -5.86 -8.93 28.75
C ALA A 143 -4.39 -8.52 28.59
N ILE A 144 -3.99 -8.25 27.35
CA ILE A 144 -2.64 -7.81 27.00
C ILE A 144 -2.71 -6.33 26.59
N HIS A 145 -1.99 -5.49 27.32
CA HIS A 145 -1.98 -4.05 27.14
C HIS A 145 -0.82 -3.57 26.26
N ASP A 146 -0.95 -2.34 25.75
CA ASP A 146 0.05 -1.65 24.93
C ASP A 146 0.47 -2.45 23.69
N VAL A 147 -0.52 -3.11 23.08
CA VAL A 147 -0.32 -3.89 21.85
C VAL A 147 -0.27 -2.94 20.66
N VAL A 148 0.68 -3.18 19.77
CA VAL A 148 0.87 -2.38 18.55
C VAL A 148 0.08 -2.99 17.39
N CYS A 149 -0.71 -2.17 16.70
CA CYS A 149 -1.53 -2.57 15.56
C CYS A 149 -0.69 -2.76 14.28
N PRO A 150 -0.60 -3.98 13.71
CA PRO A 150 0.15 -4.25 12.48
C PRO A 150 -0.73 -4.08 11.23
N LEU A 151 -1.45 -2.96 11.09
CA LEU A 151 -2.35 -2.72 9.95
C LEU A 151 -1.89 -1.59 9.03
N CYS A 152 -2.07 -0.34 9.45
CA CYS A 152 -1.73 0.85 8.67
C CYS A 152 -0.56 1.63 9.30
N GLY A 153 -0.03 2.61 8.57
CA GLY A 153 1.11 3.41 9.00
C GLY A 153 0.88 4.27 10.25
N CYS A 154 -0.28 4.19 10.90
CA CYS A 154 -0.51 4.79 12.22
C CYS A 154 0.15 4.04 13.37
N LEU A 155 0.44 2.74 13.20
CA LEU A 155 1.07 1.89 14.22
C LEU A 155 0.50 2.13 15.63
N CYS A 156 -0.81 1.92 15.79
CA CYS A 156 -1.46 2.26 17.05
C CYS A 156 -0.95 1.33 18.17
N ASP A 157 -0.22 1.87 19.13
CA ASP A 157 0.48 1.20 20.25
C ASP A 157 -0.27 1.19 21.60
N ASP A 158 -1.59 1.41 21.59
CA ASP A 158 -2.44 1.54 22.79
C ASP A 158 -3.60 0.53 22.78
N LEU A 159 -3.48 -0.55 22.00
CA LEU A 159 -4.52 -1.58 21.95
C LEU A 159 -4.51 -2.41 23.24
N VAL A 160 -5.71 -2.85 23.64
CA VAL A 160 -5.87 -3.88 24.67
C VAL A 160 -6.51 -5.09 24.01
N VAL A 161 -5.74 -6.18 23.90
CA VAL A 161 -6.17 -7.41 23.25
C VAL A 161 -6.57 -8.42 24.32
N ARG A 162 -7.79 -8.95 24.22
CA ARG A 162 -8.28 -10.03 25.10
C ARG A 162 -8.14 -11.36 24.39
N VAL A 163 -7.51 -12.31 25.06
CA VAL A 163 -7.25 -13.66 24.57
C VAL A 163 -7.91 -14.66 25.50
N GLU A 164 -8.65 -15.60 24.94
CA GLU A 164 -9.29 -16.68 25.68
C GLU A 164 -9.21 -17.97 24.85
N GLY A 165 -8.86 -19.08 25.51
CA GLY A 165 -8.72 -20.40 24.89
C GLY A 165 -7.90 -20.41 23.58
N GLY A 166 -6.77 -19.70 23.56
CA GLY A 166 -5.83 -19.73 22.43
C GLY A 166 -6.17 -18.84 21.25
N GLY A 167 -7.09 -17.87 21.39
CA GLY A 167 -7.23 -16.83 20.37
C GLY A 167 -7.91 -15.55 20.85
N VAL A 168 -7.85 -14.52 20.01
CA VAL A 168 -8.40 -13.20 20.32
C VAL A 168 -9.93 -13.24 20.37
N THR A 169 -10.52 -12.66 21.42
CA THR A 169 -11.97 -12.50 21.59
C THR A 169 -12.43 -11.05 21.43
N SER A 170 -11.61 -10.08 21.83
CA SER A 170 -11.87 -8.66 21.57
C SER A 170 -10.59 -7.83 21.50
N VAL A 171 -10.69 -6.66 20.88
CA VAL A 171 -9.60 -5.67 20.82
C VAL A 171 -10.16 -4.29 21.12
N ASP A 172 -9.86 -3.78 22.31
CA ASP A 172 -10.22 -2.43 22.71
C ASP A 172 -9.24 -1.44 22.04
N ASN A 173 -9.72 -0.22 21.76
CA ASN A 173 -9.01 0.84 21.05
C ASN A 173 -8.64 0.54 19.57
N ALA A 174 -8.97 -0.62 19.00
CA ALA A 174 -8.79 -0.83 17.56
C ALA A 174 -9.86 -0.09 16.74
N CYS A 175 -9.52 0.36 15.53
CA CYS A 175 -10.55 0.64 14.52
C CYS A 175 -11.09 -0.66 13.93
N SER A 176 -12.19 -0.60 13.15
CA SER A 176 -12.80 -1.79 12.52
C SER A 176 -11.79 -2.63 11.73
N LEU A 177 -10.93 -1.97 10.95
CA LEU A 177 -9.90 -2.63 10.15
C LEU A 177 -8.84 -3.34 11.02
N GLY A 178 -8.45 -2.71 12.14
CA GLY A 178 -7.48 -3.27 13.07
C GLY A 178 -8.06 -4.47 13.81
N ALA A 179 -9.29 -4.33 14.32
CA ALA A 179 -10.01 -5.41 14.99
C ALA A 179 -10.22 -6.62 14.05
N ALA A 180 -10.58 -6.37 12.79
CA ALA A 180 -10.73 -7.43 11.78
C ALA A 180 -9.47 -8.28 11.60
N LYS A 181 -8.27 -7.68 11.66
CA LYS A 181 -7.00 -8.42 11.58
C LYS A 181 -6.81 -9.36 12.77
N PHE A 182 -6.98 -8.83 13.98
CA PHE A 182 -6.76 -9.58 15.22
C PHE A 182 -7.79 -10.70 15.40
N LEU A 183 -9.05 -10.45 15.03
CA LEU A 183 -10.15 -11.41 15.15
C LEU A 183 -10.22 -12.42 14.00
N SER A 184 -9.43 -12.22 12.93
CA SER A 184 -9.48 -13.11 11.76
C SER A 184 -9.06 -14.54 12.10
N GLN A 185 -9.81 -15.49 11.54
CA GLN A 185 -9.58 -16.93 11.68
C GLN A 185 -9.20 -17.62 10.35
N SER A 186 -9.01 -16.87 9.26
CA SER A 186 -8.70 -17.38 7.91
C SER A 186 -7.23 -17.73 7.68
N ARG A 187 -6.48 -18.09 8.73
CA ARG A 187 -5.04 -18.34 8.63
C ARG A 187 -4.76 -19.78 8.20
N LEU A 188 -3.86 -19.93 7.23
CA LEU A 188 -3.32 -21.23 6.84
C LEU A 188 -2.40 -21.77 7.95
N ARG A 189 -2.32 -23.11 8.07
CA ARG A 189 -1.54 -23.79 9.12
C ARG A 189 -0.36 -24.59 8.58
N LYS A 190 -0.39 -24.95 7.32
CA LYS A 190 0.64 -25.75 6.66
C LYS A 190 0.95 -25.19 5.26
N PRO A 191 2.18 -25.34 4.77
CA PRO A 191 2.52 -25.02 3.40
C PRO A 191 1.66 -25.79 2.41
N LEU A 192 1.28 -25.12 1.33
CA LEU A 192 0.50 -25.68 0.23
C LEU A 192 1.31 -25.57 -1.07
N VAL A 193 1.39 -26.66 -1.82
CA VAL A 193 2.01 -26.71 -3.15
C VAL A 193 0.96 -26.96 -4.20
N ARG A 194 1.10 -26.33 -5.37
CA ARG A 194 0.22 -26.53 -6.52
C ARG A 194 0.91 -27.37 -7.58
N ASP A 195 0.34 -28.52 -7.89
CA ASP A 195 0.75 -29.40 -8.99
C ASP A 195 -0.44 -29.75 -9.88
N GLY A 196 -0.29 -29.59 -11.21
CA GLY A 196 -1.34 -29.89 -12.18
C GLY A 196 -2.68 -29.18 -11.96
N GLY A 197 -2.69 -28.02 -11.28
CA GLY A 197 -3.91 -27.28 -10.92
C GLY A 197 -4.59 -27.76 -9.63
N SER A 198 -4.02 -28.74 -8.93
CA SER A 198 -4.48 -29.25 -7.64
C SER A 198 -3.56 -28.80 -6.50
N TRP A 199 -4.12 -28.59 -5.32
CA TRP A 199 -3.38 -28.16 -4.13
C TRP A 199 -3.21 -29.33 -3.15
N SER A 200 -2.00 -29.48 -2.61
CA SER A 200 -1.69 -30.46 -1.57
C SER A 200 -0.86 -29.84 -0.45
N GLU A 201 -1.03 -30.36 0.77
CA GLU A 201 -0.19 -29.97 1.91
C GLU A 201 1.23 -30.53 1.74
N THR A 202 2.22 -29.75 2.14
CA THR A 202 3.64 -30.17 2.18
C THR A 202 4.30 -29.76 3.50
N SER A 203 5.52 -30.25 3.76
CA SER A 203 6.29 -29.87 4.95
C SER A 203 6.97 -28.52 4.74
N TYR A 204 7.31 -27.82 5.84
CA TYR A 204 8.11 -26.58 5.75
C TYR A 204 9.48 -26.84 5.12
N GLU A 205 10.12 -27.95 5.45
CA GLU A 205 11.42 -28.32 4.88
C GLU A 205 11.36 -28.46 3.35
N GLU A 206 10.33 -29.16 2.85
CA GLU A 206 10.11 -29.34 1.41
C GLU A 206 9.75 -28.03 0.72
N ALA A 207 8.86 -27.24 1.32
CA ALA A 207 8.45 -25.95 0.79
C ALA A 207 9.64 -24.98 0.68
N ILE A 208 10.45 -24.86 1.74
CA ILE A 208 11.62 -23.98 1.75
C ILE A 208 12.66 -24.46 0.73
N ARG A 209 12.85 -25.77 0.59
CA ARG A 209 13.75 -26.33 -0.43
C ARG A 209 13.28 -25.97 -1.84
N SER A 210 12.01 -26.22 -2.15
CA SER A 210 11.41 -25.89 -3.45
C SER A 210 11.49 -24.39 -3.75
N ALA A 211 11.22 -23.53 -2.76
CA ALA A 211 11.36 -22.09 -2.91
C ALA A 211 12.81 -21.66 -3.21
N ALA A 212 13.79 -22.24 -2.51
CA ALA A 212 15.21 -21.96 -2.73
C ALA A 212 15.65 -22.43 -4.14
N ASP A 213 15.21 -23.60 -4.58
CA ASP A 213 15.52 -24.14 -5.90
C ASP A 213 14.98 -23.23 -7.00
N ILE A 214 13.70 -22.82 -6.90
CA ILE A 214 13.05 -21.90 -7.85
C ILE A 214 13.82 -20.58 -7.95
N LEU A 215 14.16 -19.96 -6.82
CA LEU A 215 14.80 -18.65 -6.80
C LEU A 215 16.26 -18.69 -7.24
N ALA A 216 16.98 -19.77 -6.93
CA ALA A 216 18.38 -19.94 -7.33
C ALA A 216 18.56 -20.29 -8.81
N GLU A 217 17.54 -20.90 -9.44
CA GLU A 217 17.57 -21.28 -10.86
C GLU A 217 17.03 -20.19 -11.79
N ALA A 218 16.33 -19.20 -11.25
CA ALA A 218 15.80 -18.05 -11.98
C ALA A 218 16.91 -17.13 -12.52
N GLU A 219 16.77 -16.68 -13.76
CA GLU A 219 17.66 -15.71 -14.41
C GLU A 219 17.41 -14.28 -13.89
N ARG A 220 16.15 -13.94 -13.60
CA ARG A 220 15.77 -12.60 -13.10
C ARG A 220 14.60 -12.69 -12.11
N PRO A 221 14.84 -13.22 -10.89
CA PRO A 221 13.79 -13.34 -9.87
C PRO A 221 13.34 -11.97 -9.33
N LEU A 222 12.04 -11.82 -9.07
CA LEU A 222 11.44 -10.68 -8.35
C LEU A 222 11.09 -11.04 -6.91
N LEU A 223 11.46 -10.18 -5.98
CA LEU A 223 11.18 -10.26 -4.55
C LEU A 223 10.30 -9.08 -4.15
N PHE A 224 8.98 -9.28 -4.00
CA PHE A 224 7.99 -8.21 -3.84
C PHE A 224 7.20 -8.25 -2.52
N GLY A 225 6.93 -7.07 -1.96
CA GLY A 225 5.95 -6.87 -0.89
C GLY A 225 6.53 -6.21 0.36
N TRP A 226 6.98 -7.04 1.32
CA TRP A 226 7.80 -6.71 2.51
C TRP A 226 7.16 -5.78 3.55
N SER A 227 6.13 -5.03 3.18
CA SER A 227 5.47 -4.03 4.02
C SER A 227 4.54 -4.64 5.08
N GLY A 228 4.27 -5.94 4.96
CA GLY A 228 3.50 -6.77 5.88
C GLY A 228 4.31 -7.56 6.90
N THR A 229 5.65 -7.44 6.91
CA THR A 229 6.57 -8.18 7.81
C THR A 229 7.48 -7.24 8.62
N SER A 230 8.31 -7.80 9.51
CA SER A 230 9.25 -7.11 10.40
C SER A 230 10.44 -6.50 9.66
N ALA A 231 11.11 -5.51 10.29
CA ALA A 231 12.34 -4.92 9.73
C ALA A 231 13.47 -5.94 9.66
N GLU A 232 13.50 -6.88 10.59
CA GLU A 232 14.45 -7.98 10.66
C GLU A 232 14.30 -8.91 9.45
N ALA A 233 13.07 -9.36 9.13
CA ALA A 233 12.78 -10.16 7.94
C ALA A 233 13.12 -9.41 6.63
N GLN A 234 12.89 -8.10 6.59
CA GLN A 234 13.25 -7.25 5.44
C GLN A 234 14.76 -7.27 5.17
N CYS A 235 15.59 -7.27 6.21
CA CYS A 235 17.06 -7.34 6.05
C CYS A 235 17.48 -8.67 5.41
N ILE A 236 16.91 -9.79 5.87
CA ILE A 236 17.19 -11.11 5.29
C ILE A 236 16.74 -11.18 3.83
N GLY A 237 15.57 -10.61 3.51
CA GLY A 237 15.07 -10.48 2.13
C GLY A 237 16.04 -9.77 1.19
N ILE A 238 16.69 -8.70 1.64
CA ILE A 238 17.72 -7.99 0.87
C ILE A 238 18.92 -8.89 0.60
N HIS A 239 19.39 -9.64 1.61
CA HIS A 239 20.51 -10.57 1.43
C HIS A 239 20.16 -11.74 0.48
N ILE A 240 18.91 -12.21 0.49
CA ILE A 240 18.44 -13.18 -0.50
C ILE A 240 18.50 -12.58 -1.91
N ALA A 241 17.97 -11.36 -2.09
CA ALA A 241 17.99 -10.68 -3.38
C ALA A 241 19.42 -10.45 -3.91
N GLU A 242 20.34 -10.06 -3.04
CA GLU A 242 21.75 -9.91 -3.36
C GLU A 242 22.40 -11.24 -3.76
N ALA A 243 22.16 -12.31 -2.98
CA ALA A 243 22.74 -13.63 -3.23
C ALA A 243 22.31 -14.23 -4.58
N ILE A 244 21.06 -14.02 -4.98
CA ILE A 244 20.52 -14.52 -6.26
C ILE A 244 20.63 -13.52 -7.41
N GLY A 245 21.12 -12.29 -7.18
CA GLY A 245 21.15 -11.23 -8.20
C GLY A 245 19.75 -10.79 -8.66
N GLY A 246 18.76 -10.84 -7.77
CA GLY A 246 17.35 -10.55 -8.08
C GLY A 246 16.98 -9.07 -8.00
N VAL A 247 15.76 -8.77 -8.41
CA VAL A 247 15.12 -7.46 -8.20
C VAL A 247 14.31 -7.52 -6.91
N ILE A 248 14.52 -6.59 -5.98
CA ILE A 248 13.72 -6.47 -4.76
C ILE A 248 12.94 -5.15 -4.73
N ASP A 249 11.63 -5.24 -4.56
CA ASP A 249 10.74 -4.08 -4.54
C ASP A 249 9.65 -4.23 -3.47
N ASN A 250 9.04 -3.12 -3.05
CA ASN A 250 8.04 -3.12 -1.98
C ASN A 250 6.79 -2.32 -2.35
N CYS A 251 5.75 -2.38 -1.51
CA CYS A 251 4.47 -1.71 -1.74
C CYS A 251 4.56 -0.17 -1.90
N SER A 252 5.72 0.45 -1.63
CA SER A 252 5.94 1.86 -1.97
C SER A 252 5.82 2.09 -3.46
N SER A 253 6.31 1.18 -4.32
CA SER A 253 6.26 1.37 -5.77
C SER A 253 4.84 1.60 -6.26
N ILE A 254 3.83 0.97 -5.65
CA ILE A 254 2.41 1.18 -5.97
C ILE A 254 1.69 2.20 -5.07
N CYS A 255 2.40 2.94 -4.22
CA CYS A 255 1.82 3.84 -3.22
C CYS A 255 2.59 5.18 -3.12
N HIS A 256 3.59 5.26 -2.23
CA HIS A 256 4.34 6.48 -1.91
C HIS A 256 5.76 6.51 -2.53
N GLY A 257 6.09 5.64 -3.49
CA GLY A 257 7.29 5.70 -4.31
C GLY A 257 7.49 7.08 -4.97
N PRO A 258 6.45 7.67 -5.56
CA PRO A 258 6.51 9.05 -6.04
C PRO A 258 6.82 10.08 -4.93
N SER A 259 6.40 9.83 -3.68
CA SER A 259 6.81 10.70 -2.56
C SER A 259 8.30 10.59 -2.26
N LEU A 260 8.87 9.39 -2.32
CA LEU A 260 10.32 9.17 -2.13
C LEU A 260 11.14 9.86 -3.24
N LEU A 261 10.72 9.75 -4.50
CA LEU A 261 11.33 10.49 -5.61
C LEU A 261 11.25 12.01 -5.40
N GLY A 262 10.10 12.52 -4.94
CA GLY A 262 9.94 13.94 -4.60
C GLY A 262 10.87 14.39 -3.46
N ILE A 263 11.04 13.55 -2.44
CA ILE A 263 11.96 13.77 -1.33
C ILE A 263 13.42 13.76 -1.80
N GLN A 264 13.81 12.82 -2.67
CA GLN A 264 15.15 12.75 -3.25
C GLN A 264 15.49 14.02 -4.05
N GLU A 265 14.50 14.64 -4.74
CA GLU A 265 14.72 15.88 -5.49
C GLU A 265 14.71 17.16 -4.64
N ALA A 266 13.97 17.20 -3.53
CA ALA A 266 13.64 18.45 -2.84
C ALA A 266 13.82 18.45 -1.31
N GLY A 267 14.23 17.33 -0.72
CA GLY A 267 14.35 17.15 0.73
C GLY A 267 13.05 16.73 1.41
N HIS A 268 13.11 16.55 2.74
CA HIS A 268 11.96 16.13 3.55
C HIS A 268 11.82 16.98 4.83
N PRO A 269 11.00 18.05 4.80
CA PRO A 269 10.73 18.87 5.98
C PRO A 269 9.68 18.21 6.89
N GLY A 270 9.96 17.02 7.41
CA GLY A 270 9.05 16.22 8.25
C GLY A 270 9.14 16.51 9.76
N CYS A 271 8.24 15.89 10.53
CA CYS A 271 8.34 15.77 11.99
C CYS A 271 7.58 14.54 12.50
N THR A 272 7.75 14.21 13.78
CA THR A 272 6.99 13.12 14.41
C THR A 272 5.52 13.50 14.65
N LEU A 273 4.63 12.52 14.65
CA LEU A 273 3.21 12.70 14.99
C LEU A 273 3.01 13.24 16.41
N GLY A 274 3.96 12.97 17.32
CA GLY A 274 3.99 13.60 18.65
C GLY A 274 4.22 15.11 18.60
N THR A 275 5.01 15.60 17.62
CA THR A 275 5.20 17.04 17.40
C THR A 275 3.91 17.68 16.90
N VAL A 276 3.26 17.05 15.92
CA VAL A 276 1.97 17.50 15.37
C VAL A 276 0.91 17.56 16.47
N LYS A 277 0.73 16.47 17.23
CA LYS A 277 -0.19 16.40 18.37
C LYS A 277 0.02 17.58 19.32
N ASN A 278 1.27 17.87 19.70
CA ASN A 278 1.52 18.85 20.73
C ASN A 278 1.48 20.30 20.25
N ARG A 279 1.74 20.57 18.96
CA ARG A 279 2.04 21.93 18.48
C ARG A 279 1.16 22.42 17.34
N ALA A 280 0.61 21.55 16.49
CA ALA A 280 -0.05 22.00 15.27
C ALA A 280 -1.38 22.70 15.57
N ASP A 281 -1.53 23.96 15.17
CA ASP A 281 -2.81 24.71 15.09
C ASP A 281 -3.42 24.67 13.68
N LEU A 282 -2.64 24.32 12.66
CA LEU A 282 -3.17 24.11 11.31
C LEU A 282 -2.82 22.71 10.82
N VAL A 283 -3.83 21.93 10.46
CA VAL A 283 -3.69 20.58 9.88
C VAL A 283 -4.33 20.58 8.50
N ILE A 284 -3.55 20.25 7.48
CA ILE A 284 -4.00 20.15 6.09
C ILE A 284 -3.89 18.70 5.64
N TYR A 285 -4.99 18.10 5.21
CA TYR A 285 -4.96 16.84 4.46
C TYR A 285 -5.13 17.13 2.98
N TRP A 286 -4.15 16.75 2.17
CA TRP A 286 -4.17 16.97 0.73
C TRP A 286 -4.12 15.64 -0.01
N GLY A 287 -5.19 15.34 -0.75
CA GLY A 287 -5.32 14.11 -1.52
C GLY A 287 -5.27 12.85 -0.65
N SER A 288 -5.83 12.94 0.56
CA SER A 288 -5.83 11.87 1.57
C SER A 288 -7.12 11.84 2.36
N ASN A 289 -7.68 10.63 2.56
CA ASN A 289 -8.84 10.39 3.42
C ASN A 289 -8.46 9.53 4.63
N PRO A 290 -7.92 10.11 5.71
CA PRO A 290 -7.53 9.38 6.91
C PRO A 290 -8.68 8.62 7.60
N ILE A 291 -9.94 9.07 7.53
CA ILE A 291 -11.05 8.32 8.15
C ILE A 291 -11.17 6.90 7.57
N GLU A 292 -11.02 6.72 6.25
CA GLU A 292 -11.09 5.40 5.61
C GLU A 292 -9.73 4.67 5.60
N SER A 293 -8.63 5.40 5.43
CA SER A 293 -7.29 4.80 5.23
C SER A 293 -6.51 4.60 6.53
N HIS A 294 -6.71 5.48 7.51
CA HIS A 294 -5.96 5.57 8.76
C HIS A 294 -6.90 5.96 9.93
N PRO A 295 -7.92 5.15 10.26
CA PRO A 295 -9.13 5.65 10.93
C PRO A 295 -8.90 6.35 12.28
N ARG A 296 -7.84 5.98 13.01
CA ARG A 296 -7.48 6.59 14.31
C ARG A 296 -6.51 7.78 14.20
N HIS A 297 -6.10 8.19 13.00
CA HIS A 297 -5.10 9.24 12.82
C HIS A 297 -5.56 10.60 13.39
N LEU A 298 -6.82 10.98 13.11
CA LEU A 298 -7.38 12.23 13.62
C LEU A 298 -7.53 12.23 15.14
N SER A 299 -8.01 11.11 15.69
CA SER A 299 -8.27 10.99 17.13
C SER A 299 -7.02 10.79 17.98
N ARG A 300 -5.92 10.28 17.40
CA ARG A 300 -4.67 10.02 18.15
C ARG A 300 -3.60 11.07 17.98
N TYR A 301 -3.50 11.68 16.81
CA TYR A 301 -2.29 12.40 16.42
C TYR A 301 -2.52 13.83 15.94
N THR A 302 -3.74 14.19 15.54
CA THR A 302 -4.01 15.48 14.91
C THR A 302 -5.26 16.16 15.48
N THR A 303 -6.39 16.12 14.77
CA THR A 303 -7.54 17.00 14.95
C THR A 303 -8.17 16.92 16.34
N PHE A 304 -8.46 15.72 16.86
CA PHE A 304 -9.30 15.58 18.06
C PHE A 304 -8.52 15.34 19.35
N VAL A 305 -7.19 15.20 19.26
CA VAL A 305 -6.36 14.85 20.42
C VAL A 305 -5.87 16.10 21.15
N ASN A 306 -5.90 16.05 22.48
CA ASN A 306 -5.29 17.07 23.31
C ASN A 306 -3.76 16.95 23.26
N GLY A 307 -3.10 18.09 23.09
CA GLY A 307 -1.65 18.22 23.08
C GLY A 307 -1.17 19.20 24.13
N ARG A 308 0.14 19.17 24.41
CA ARG A 308 0.78 20.05 25.40
C ARG A 308 0.52 21.55 25.19
N TYR A 309 0.39 21.99 23.94
CA TYR A 309 0.11 23.39 23.60
C TYR A 309 -1.22 23.54 22.83
N ARG A 310 -2.06 22.49 22.86
CA ARG A 310 -3.34 22.37 22.15
C ARG A 310 -4.31 21.63 23.08
N GLU A 311 -4.65 22.26 24.19
CA GLU A 311 -5.35 21.64 25.32
C GLU A 311 -6.82 21.31 24.99
N GLU A 312 -7.43 22.03 24.04
CA GLU A 312 -8.82 21.86 23.63
C GLU A 312 -8.97 21.09 22.30
N GLY A 313 -7.92 20.35 21.90
CA GLY A 313 -7.99 19.40 20.79
C GLY A 313 -8.41 20.05 19.48
N HIS A 314 -9.64 19.77 19.02
CA HIS A 314 -10.19 20.33 17.79
C HIS A 314 -10.39 21.85 17.85
N HIS A 315 -10.76 22.41 18.99
CA HIS A 315 -11.02 23.84 19.12
C HIS A 315 -9.75 24.70 18.93
N ASP A 316 -8.58 24.13 19.24
CA ASP A 316 -7.28 24.78 19.04
C ASP A 316 -6.70 24.58 17.64
N ARG A 317 -7.45 23.96 16.72
CA ARG A 317 -6.94 23.52 15.41
C ARG A 317 -7.90 23.85 14.28
N THR A 318 -7.36 24.41 13.20
CA THR A 318 -8.05 24.50 11.91
C THR A 318 -7.71 23.28 11.06
N LEU A 319 -8.73 22.56 10.61
CA LEU A 319 -8.67 21.42 9.71
C LEU A 319 -9.05 21.84 8.29
N VAL A 320 -8.08 21.79 7.37
CA VAL A 320 -8.31 22.02 5.94
C VAL A 320 -8.19 20.69 5.19
N VAL A 321 -9.12 20.41 4.30
CA VAL A 321 -9.06 19.26 3.39
C VAL A 321 -9.07 19.74 1.95
N VAL A 322 -8.06 19.32 1.18
CA VAL A 322 -7.99 19.53 -0.27
C VAL A 322 -8.10 18.18 -0.96
N ASP A 323 -9.23 17.95 -1.63
CA ASP A 323 -9.52 16.67 -2.28
C ASP A 323 -10.48 16.90 -3.47
N ILE A 324 -10.56 15.93 -4.37
CA ILE A 324 -11.50 15.97 -5.51
C ILE A 324 -12.91 15.56 -5.06
N ARG A 325 -13.01 14.75 -4.00
CA ARG A 325 -14.27 14.27 -3.41
C ARG A 325 -14.52 14.92 -2.06
N LYS A 326 -15.79 15.12 -1.72
CA LYS A 326 -16.19 15.50 -0.36
C LYS A 326 -16.17 14.27 0.56
N THR A 327 -14.97 13.74 0.80
CA THR A 327 -14.76 12.54 1.62
C THR A 327 -15.24 12.72 3.07
N ASP A 328 -15.34 11.63 3.84
CA ASP A 328 -15.72 11.72 5.25
C ASP A 328 -14.78 12.62 6.06
N THR A 329 -13.48 12.65 5.73
CA THR A 329 -12.56 13.61 6.35
C THR A 329 -12.90 15.06 5.96
N ALA A 330 -13.31 15.31 4.71
CA ALA A 330 -13.75 16.64 4.27
C ALA A 330 -15.06 17.09 4.92
N LYS A 331 -15.97 16.17 5.24
CA LYS A 331 -17.27 16.48 5.88
C LYS A 331 -17.12 17.05 7.29
N ILE A 332 -16.04 16.70 7.98
CA ILE A 332 -15.71 17.20 9.33
C ILE A 332 -14.66 18.32 9.33
N ALA A 333 -14.18 18.73 8.14
CA ALA A 333 -13.20 19.79 8.03
C ALA A 333 -13.84 21.16 8.27
N ASP A 334 -13.10 22.07 8.89
CA ASP A 334 -13.50 23.47 8.97
C ASP A 334 -13.61 24.06 7.56
N GLU A 335 -12.69 23.65 6.68
CA GLU A 335 -12.59 24.14 5.32
C GLU A 335 -12.30 23.03 4.33
N PHE A 336 -13.19 22.86 3.34
CA PHE A 336 -13.00 21.95 2.22
C PHE A 336 -12.73 22.73 0.93
N ILE A 337 -11.64 22.40 0.26
CA ILE A 337 -11.30 22.96 -1.05
C ILE A 337 -11.38 21.83 -2.07
N GLN A 338 -12.40 21.88 -2.91
CA GLN A 338 -12.54 20.93 -4.00
C GLN A 338 -11.59 21.31 -5.13
N ILE A 339 -10.56 20.50 -5.34
CA ILE A 339 -9.62 20.66 -6.46
C ILE A 339 -10.10 19.86 -7.66
N ARG A 340 -9.85 20.36 -8.87
CA ARG A 340 -10.04 19.57 -10.09
C ARG A 340 -9.02 18.41 -10.11
N PRO A 341 -9.42 17.18 -10.47
CA PRO A 341 -8.49 16.08 -10.64
C PRO A 341 -7.26 16.45 -11.50
N GLY A 342 -6.07 16.04 -11.04
CA GLY A 342 -4.78 16.33 -11.70
C GLY A 342 -4.29 17.78 -11.56
N GLY A 343 -4.98 18.61 -10.78
CA GLY A 343 -4.68 20.03 -10.60
C GLY A 343 -3.62 20.35 -9.54
N ASP A 344 -3.13 19.35 -8.79
CA ASP A 344 -2.32 19.53 -7.60
C ASP A 344 -1.02 20.32 -7.86
N TYR A 345 -0.29 19.98 -8.93
CA TYR A 345 0.94 20.69 -9.30
C TYR A 345 0.69 22.20 -9.49
N ALA A 346 -0.36 22.53 -10.24
CA ALA A 346 -0.70 23.92 -10.56
C ALA A 346 -1.17 24.67 -9.30
N ALA A 347 -1.93 24.03 -8.42
CA ALA A 347 -2.34 24.61 -7.14
C ALA A 347 -1.14 24.93 -6.24
N PHE A 348 -0.19 24.00 -6.07
CA PHE A 348 1.04 24.28 -5.31
C PHE A 348 1.91 25.36 -5.95
N ALA A 349 2.03 25.37 -7.29
CA ALA A 349 2.75 26.44 -7.99
C ALA A 349 2.10 27.81 -7.75
N ALA A 350 0.76 27.88 -7.77
CA ALA A 350 0.02 29.10 -7.48
C ALA A 350 0.21 29.56 -6.02
N LEU A 351 0.10 28.65 -5.05
CA LEU A 351 0.32 28.96 -3.63
C LEU A 351 1.72 29.53 -3.38
N ARG A 352 2.74 28.96 -4.02
CA ARG A 352 4.12 29.47 -3.95
C ARG A 352 4.26 30.85 -4.62
N ALA A 353 3.60 31.07 -5.74
CA ALA A 353 3.55 32.40 -6.36
C ALA A 353 2.92 33.43 -5.42
N VAL A 354 1.86 33.07 -4.68
CA VAL A 354 1.27 33.95 -3.64
C VAL A 354 2.29 34.24 -2.53
N LEU A 355 2.96 33.23 -1.97
CA LEU A 355 3.95 33.42 -0.90
C LEU A 355 5.12 34.33 -1.32
N ARG A 356 5.45 34.36 -2.62
CA ARG A 356 6.49 35.21 -3.21
C ARG A 356 6.00 36.62 -3.57
N GLY A 357 4.74 36.97 -3.28
CA GLY A 357 4.17 38.28 -3.59
C GLY A 357 3.68 38.44 -5.04
N HIS A 358 3.50 37.34 -5.77
CA HIS A 358 3.05 37.32 -7.16
C HIS A 358 1.59 36.85 -7.30
N ALA A 359 0.71 37.16 -6.34
CA ALA A 359 -0.71 36.78 -6.43
C ALA A 359 -1.43 37.39 -7.64
N ALA A 360 -1.00 38.58 -8.10
CA ALA A 360 -1.63 39.32 -9.20
C ALA A 360 -1.48 38.64 -10.57
N ILE A 361 -0.50 37.76 -10.76
CA ILE A 361 -0.31 37.03 -12.03
C ILE A 361 -1.19 35.78 -12.13
N LEU A 362 -1.86 35.39 -11.03
CA LEU A 362 -2.71 34.21 -11.06
C LEU A 362 -3.97 34.49 -11.89
N PRO A 363 -4.39 33.52 -12.72
CA PRO A 363 -5.71 33.58 -13.38
C PRO A 363 -6.83 33.57 -12.33
N ALA A 364 -8.06 33.86 -12.76
CA ALA A 364 -9.22 33.88 -11.87
C ALA A 364 -9.45 32.55 -11.12
N THR A 365 -9.11 31.42 -11.75
CA THR A 365 -9.14 30.09 -11.13
C THR A 365 -7.89 29.30 -11.53
N VAL A 366 -7.37 28.48 -10.62
CA VAL A 366 -6.32 27.49 -10.88
C VAL A 366 -6.82 26.15 -10.41
N ALA A 367 -6.86 25.15 -11.30
CA ALA A 367 -7.35 23.81 -10.97
C ALA A 367 -8.78 23.81 -10.34
N GLY A 368 -9.66 24.72 -10.80
CA GLY A 368 -11.01 24.86 -10.24
C GLY A 368 -11.09 25.67 -8.94
N ILE A 369 -9.95 26.02 -8.33
CA ILE A 369 -9.90 26.80 -7.09
C ILE A 369 -9.86 28.30 -7.45
N PRO A 370 -10.78 29.13 -6.94
CA PRO A 370 -10.72 30.58 -7.12
C PRO A 370 -9.42 31.17 -6.59
N ARG A 371 -8.87 32.17 -7.30
CA ARG A 371 -7.64 32.86 -6.91
C ARG A 371 -7.69 33.39 -5.49
N GLU A 372 -8.80 34.00 -5.11
CA GLU A 372 -9.04 34.58 -3.79
C GLU A 372 -8.97 33.50 -2.70
N ARG A 373 -9.41 32.28 -3.02
CA ARG A 373 -9.32 31.13 -2.12
C ARG A 373 -7.90 30.59 -1.97
N LEU A 374 -7.09 30.63 -3.04
CA LEU A 374 -5.66 30.29 -2.96
C LEU A 374 -4.87 31.32 -2.14
N ILE A 375 -5.21 32.61 -2.29
CA ILE A 375 -4.62 33.69 -1.49
C ILE A 375 -4.97 33.46 -0.01
N TRP A 376 -6.25 33.23 0.30
CA TRP A 376 -6.69 32.92 1.64
C TRP A 376 -5.96 31.70 2.24
N LEU A 377 -5.79 30.61 1.48
CA LEU A 377 -5.11 29.42 1.98
C LEU A 377 -3.63 29.69 2.26
N ALA A 378 -2.94 30.42 1.38
CA ALA A 378 -1.54 30.80 1.60
C ALA A 378 -1.38 31.70 2.83
N ASP A 379 -2.31 32.65 3.03
CA ASP A 379 -2.33 33.54 4.18
C ASP A 379 -2.61 32.77 5.48
N LEU A 380 -3.57 31.83 5.46
CA LEU A 380 -3.84 30.93 6.58
C LEU A 380 -2.59 30.13 6.95
N CYS A 381 -1.90 29.55 5.96
CA CYS A 381 -0.66 28.82 6.18
C CYS A 381 0.42 29.71 6.80
N ARG A 382 0.62 30.92 6.27
CA ARG A 382 1.63 31.88 6.73
C ARG A 382 1.40 32.34 8.17
N ASN A 383 0.13 32.44 8.59
CA ASN A 383 -0.24 32.95 9.92
C ASN A 383 -0.37 31.84 10.99
N ALA A 384 -0.23 30.56 10.62
CA ALA A 384 -0.19 29.46 11.59
C ALA A 384 1.02 29.59 12.53
N GLN A 385 0.92 29.09 13.76
CA GLN A 385 2.07 28.95 14.66
C GLN A 385 2.90 27.72 14.31
N PHE A 386 2.22 26.62 13.97
CA PHE A 386 2.79 25.38 13.50
C PHE A 386 1.79 24.70 12.55
N GLY A 387 2.14 24.64 11.27
CA GLY A 387 1.35 23.92 10.28
C GLY A 387 1.87 22.52 9.98
N SER A 388 0.95 21.59 9.75
CA SER A 388 1.24 20.23 9.34
C SER A 388 0.48 19.86 8.07
N LEU A 389 1.20 19.61 6.98
CA LEU A 389 0.65 19.14 5.71
C LEU A 389 0.80 17.62 5.60
N PHE A 390 -0.31 16.92 5.56
CA PHE A 390 -0.37 15.49 5.26
C PHE A 390 -0.72 15.28 3.79
N THR A 391 0.07 14.44 3.10
CA THR A 391 -0.15 14.14 1.68
C THR A 391 -0.49 12.67 1.48
N GLY A 392 -1.45 12.37 0.62
CA GLY A 392 -1.84 11.01 0.30
C GLY A 392 -1.56 10.63 -1.15
N ILE A 393 -2.12 9.48 -1.53
CA ILE A 393 -2.00 8.93 -2.88
C ILE A 393 -2.70 9.75 -3.96
N GLY A 394 -3.57 10.71 -3.58
CA GLY A 394 -4.12 11.70 -4.51
C GLY A 394 -3.05 12.56 -5.19
N LEU A 395 -1.86 12.70 -4.59
CA LEU A 395 -0.70 13.35 -5.24
C LEU A 395 0.16 12.36 -6.03
N THR A 396 0.34 11.15 -5.51
CA THR A 396 1.35 10.21 -6.01
C THR A 396 0.88 9.44 -7.25
N GLN A 397 -0.42 9.22 -7.37
CA GLN A 397 -1.04 8.41 -8.43
C GLN A 397 -1.91 9.23 -9.40
N SER A 398 -1.90 10.56 -9.27
CA SER A 398 -2.50 11.51 -10.21
C SER A 398 -1.44 12.08 -11.17
N PRO A 399 -1.82 12.74 -12.29
CA PRO A 399 -0.87 13.35 -13.20
C PRO A 399 0.09 14.29 -12.47
N GLY A 400 1.37 14.23 -12.81
CA GLY A 400 2.45 14.95 -12.12
C GLY A 400 3.17 14.11 -11.07
N ARG A 401 2.47 13.23 -10.33
CA ARG A 401 3.06 12.21 -9.44
C ARG A 401 4.08 12.78 -8.47
N TYR A 402 5.36 12.40 -8.61
CA TYR A 402 6.44 12.88 -7.75
C TYR A 402 6.68 14.40 -7.89
N LYS A 403 6.33 15.01 -9.02
CA LYS A 403 6.38 16.47 -9.18
C LYS A 403 5.31 17.19 -8.36
N ASN A 404 4.14 16.56 -8.13
CA ASN A 404 3.14 17.08 -7.20
C ASN A 404 3.74 17.13 -5.78
N VAL A 405 4.34 16.02 -5.35
CA VAL A 405 4.95 15.92 -4.02
C VAL A 405 6.14 16.89 -3.88
N ARG A 406 7.01 16.97 -4.88
CA ARG A 406 8.09 17.96 -4.90
C ARG A 406 7.56 19.39 -4.76
N SER A 407 6.49 19.74 -5.49
CA SER A 407 5.91 21.08 -5.41
C SER A 407 5.34 21.36 -4.02
N ALA A 408 4.72 20.36 -3.38
CA ALA A 408 4.25 20.43 -2.00
C ALA A 408 5.42 20.61 -1.00
N ILE A 409 6.52 19.88 -1.18
CA ILE A 409 7.74 20.03 -0.36
C ILE A 409 8.29 21.45 -0.48
N GLN A 410 8.39 21.98 -1.70
CA GLN A 410 8.88 23.34 -1.95
C GLN A 410 7.94 24.41 -1.38
N PHE A 411 6.63 24.17 -1.38
CA PHE A 411 5.68 25.05 -0.70
C PHE A 411 5.92 25.08 0.81
N VAL A 412 6.15 23.92 1.43
CA VAL A 412 6.50 23.83 2.86
C VAL A 412 7.86 24.47 3.16
N ASP A 413 8.87 24.30 2.31
CA ASP A 413 10.17 24.98 2.45
C ASP A 413 10.03 26.51 2.42
N GLU A 414 9.21 27.02 1.50
CA GLU A 414 8.94 28.47 1.39
C GLU A 414 8.18 29.01 2.60
N LEU A 415 7.20 28.27 3.14
CA LEU A 415 6.52 28.62 4.39
C LEU A 415 7.49 28.68 5.58
N ASN A 416 8.46 27.76 5.66
CA ASN A 416 9.46 27.73 6.74
C ASN A 416 10.35 28.98 6.82
N ARG A 417 10.29 29.89 5.84
CA ARG A 417 10.96 31.19 5.89
C ARG A 417 10.24 32.20 6.79
N CYS A 418 8.96 31.98 7.09
CA CYS A 418 8.13 32.91 7.86
C CYS A 418 7.31 32.25 8.98
N THR A 419 7.05 30.95 8.90
CA THR A 419 6.32 30.19 9.93
C THR A 419 6.77 28.73 9.96
N LYS A 420 6.63 28.03 11.10
CA LYS A 420 7.00 26.62 11.17
C LYS A 420 5.97 25.77 10.43
N PHE A 421 6.42 25.03 9.43
CA PHE A 421 5.58 24.09 8.68
C PHE A 421 6.27 22.75 8.46
N THR A 422 5.51 21.67 8.36
CA THR A 422 6.03 20.32 8.12
C THR A 422 5.19 19.55 7.11
N LEU A 423 5.78 18.55 6.46
CA LEU A 423 5.12 17.66 5.51
C LEU A 423 5.31 16.20 5.91
N THR A 424 4.21 15.45 6.02
CA THR A 424 4.24 14.00 6.30
C THR A 424 3.43 13.24 5.24
N PRO A 425 4.04 12.33 4.46
CA PRO A 425 3.29 11.42 3.61
C PRO A 425 2.54 10.39 4.46
N MET A 426 1.24 10.19 4.18
CA MET A 426 0.36 9.25 4.89
C MET A 426 0.65 7.79 4.48
N ARG A 427 1.82 7.27 4.89
CA ARG A 427 2.34 5.94 4.53
C ARG A 427 1.30 4.84 4.82
N GLY A 428 0.96 4.04 3.82
CA GLY A 428 -0.16 3.10 3.86
C GLY A 428 -0.02 1.92 4.84
N HIS A 429 0.74 0.89 4.47
CA HIS A 429 0.90 -0.32 5.30
C HIS A 429 1.73 -0.05 6.56
N TRP A 430 1.50 -0.85 7.60
CA TRP A 430 2.12 -0.67 8.92
C TRP A 430 3.65 -0.58 8.88
N ASN A 431 4.34 -1.38 8.05
CA ASN A 431 5.80 -1.34 7.97
C ASN A 431 6.37 -0.86 6.64
N VAL A 432 5.57 -0.24 5.76
CA VAL A 432 6.10 0.23 4.45
C VAL A 432 7.21 1.27 4.62
N ASN A 433 7.13 2.09 5.67
CA ASN A 433 8.19 3.03 5.98
C ASN A 433 9.45 2.29 6.47
N GLY A 434 9.27 1.22 7.26
CA GLY A 434 10.37 0.38 7.73
C GLY A 434 11.08 -0.30 6.58
N THR A 435 10.33 -0.81 5.59
CA THR A 435 10.91 -1.37 4.37
C THR A 435 11.79 -0.36 3.63
N ASN A 436 11.39 0.91 3.56
CA ASN A 436 12.26 1.90 2.95
C ASN A 436 13.48 2.23 3.80
N GLN A 437 13.36 2.24 5.13
CA GLN A 437 14.51 2.45 6.01
C GLN A 437 15.53 1.32 5.81
N THR A 438 15.08 0.06 5.94
CA THR A 438 15.91 -1.14 5.78
C THR A 438 16.59 -1.21 4.41
N PHE A 439 15.83 -0.99 3.35
CA PHE A 439 16.38 -0.96 2.00
C PHE A 439 17.40 0.19 1.84
N SER A 440 17.10 1.39 2.35
CA SER A 440 17.98 2.55 2.18
C SER A 440 19.31 2.38 2.89
N TYR A 441 19.34 1.88 4.13
CA TYR A 441 20.62 1.77 4.85
C TYR A 441 21.45 0.55 4.44
N LEU A 442 20.84 -0.53 3.90
CA LEU A 442 21.59 -1.70 3.41
C LEU A 442 22.02 -1.57 1.94
N THR A 443 21.19 -0.94 1.10
CA THR A 443 21.42 -0.90 -0.36
C THR A 443 21.75 0.48 -0.90
N GLY A 444 21.50 1.54 -0.11
CA GLY A 444 21.54 2.93 -0.55
C GLY A 444 20.24 3.43 -1.18
N TYR A 445 19.25 2.55 -1.43
CA TYR A 445 18.03 2.90 -2.16
C TYR A 445 16.76 2.37 -1.47
N PRO A 446 15.61 3.06 -1.57
CA PRO A 446 14.44 2.73 -0.73
C PRO A 446 13.46 1.68 -1.30
N TYR A 447 13.49 1.38 -2.61
CA TYR A 447 12.61 0.41 -3.29
C TYR A 447 13.15 0.11 -4.70
N GLY A 448 12.58 -0.86 -5.43
CA GLY A 448 12.95 -1.16 -6.82
C GLY A 448 14.46 -1.35 -7.05
N VAL A 449 15.13 -2.10 -6.18
CA VAL A 449 16.58 -2.31 -6.21
C VAL A 449 16.90 -3.55 -7.04
N ASP A 450 17.77 -3.42 -8.03
CA ASP A 450 18.18 -4.51 -8.93
C ASP A 450 19.63 -4.91 -8.63
N PHE A 451 19.84 -6.19 -8.27
CA PHE A 451 21.16 -6.76 -7.98
C PHE A 451 21.74 -7.59 -9.13
N SER A 452 21.08 -7.67 -10.29
CA SER A 452 21.50 -8.50 -11.44
C SER A 452 22.93 -8.22 -11.93
N ARG A 453 23.45 -7.03 -11.64
CA ARG A 453 24.81 -6.61 -12.02
C ARG A 453 25.86 -6.84 -10.92
N GLY A 454 25.50 -7.50 -9.81
CA GLY A 454 26.37 -7.72 -8.65
C GLY A 454 26.59 -6.49 -7.78
N ILE A 455 25.91 -5.38 -8.07
CA ILE A 455 25.86 -4.15 -7.27
C ILE A 455 24.41 -3.63 -7.27
N PRO A 456 23.96 -2.93 -6.20
CA PRO A 456 22.61 -2.37 -6.18
C PRO A 456 22.46 -1.27 -7.24
N CYS A 457 21.50 -1.45 -8.15
CA CYS A 457 21.07 -0.46 -9.14
C CYS A 457 19.63 -0.01 -8.82
N TYR A 458 19.32 1.26 -9.05
CA TYR A 458 18.01 1.85 -8.71
C TYR A 458 17.50 2.76 -9.81
N ASN A 459 16.48 2.30 -10.54
CA ASN A 459 15.85 3.03 -11.62
C ASN A 459 14.31 2.80 -11.61
N PRO A 460 13.53 3.47 -10.73
CA PRO A 460 12.08 3.36 -10.76
C PRO A 460 11.49 3.66 -12.14
N GLY A 461 10.58 2.80 -12.62
CA GLY A 461 10.13 2.76 -14.01
C GLY A 461 10.82 1.70 -14.88
N GLU A 462 12.01 1.29 -14.48
CA GLU A 462 12.73 0.14 -15.05
C GLU A 462 12.66 -1.03 -14.07
N THR A 463 13.08 -0.84 -12.82
CA THR A 463 13.35 -1.92 -11.84
C THR A 463 12.24 -2.12 -10.79
N THR A 464 11.06 -1.56 -11.01
CA THR A 464 9.92 -1.67 -10.08
C THR A 464 8.96 -2.79 -10.46
N ALA A 465 8.25 -3.37 -9.48
CA ALA A 465 7.48 -4.61 -9.66
C ALA A 465 6.48 -4.55 -10.83
N VAL A 466 5.69 -3.47 -10.94
CA VAL A 466 4.76 -3.28 -12.07
C VAL A 466 5.49 -3.25 -13.41
N ASP A 467 6.66 -2.61 -13.46
CA ASP A 467 7.44 -2.43 -14.67
C ASP A 467 8.04 -3.74 -15.15
N VAL A 468 8.71 -4.50 -14.27
CA VAL A 468 9.34 -5.78 -14.63
C VAL A 468 8.31 -6.89 -14.89
N LEU A 469 7.21 -6.93 -14.14
CA LEU A 469 6.12 -7.90 -14.36
C LEU A 469 5.39 -7.62 -15.67
N SER A 470 5.01 -6.36 -15.92
CA SER A 470 4.24 -6.05 -17.13
C SER A 470 5.05 -6.26 -18.42
N ARG A 471 6.37 -6.08 -18.39
CA ARG A 471 7.25 -6.37 -19.52
C ARG A 471 7.62 -7.85 -19.65
N GLY A 472 7.23 -8.69 -18.68
CA GLY A 472 7.52 -10.11 -18.68
C GLY A 472 9.00 -10.42 -18.49
N GLU A 473 9.74 -9.55 -17.79
CA GLU A 473 11.20 -9.65 -17.63
C GLU A 473 11.63 -10.63 -16.56
N VAL A 474 10.72 -10.97 -15.64
CA VAL A 474 11.00 -11.82 -14.49
C VAL A 474 10.47 -13.22 -14.73
N ASP A 475 11.23 -14.22 -14.32
CA ASP A 475 10.96 -15.64 -14.57
C ASP A 475 10.64 -16.43 -13.29
N ALA A 476 10.78 -15.81 -12.12
CA ALA A 476 10.25 -16.28 -10.84
C ALA A 476 9.86 -15.10 -9.95
N CYS A 477 8.93 -15.31 -9.02
CA CYS A 477 8.49 -14.28 -8.08
C CYS A 477 8.33 -14.83 -6.66
N LEU A 478 8.88 -14.14 -5.68
CA LEU A 478 8.58 -14.31 -4.26
C LEU A 478 7.76 -13.11 -3.79
N VAL A 479 6.54 -13.37 -3.32
CA VAL A 479 5.66 -12.38 -2.71
C VAL A 479 5.61 -12.63 -1.20
N ILE A 480 5.86 -11.59 -0.41
CA ILE A 480 5.80 -11.67 1.06
C ILE A 480 5.04 -10.50 1.66
N GLY A 481 4.06 -10.79 2.52
CA GLY A 481 3.30 -9.76 3.26
C GLY A 481 2.65 -8.70 2.37
N ALA A 482 2.22 -9.10 1.17
CA ALA A 482 1.59 -8.25 0.17
C ALA A 482 0.61 -9.06 -0.68
N ASP A 483 -0.29 -8.36 -1.37
CA ASP A 483 -1.33 -9.00 -2.18
C ASP A 483 -1.40 -8.36 -3.58
N PRO A 484 -0.40 -8.58 -4.44
CA PRO A 484 -0.41 -8.08 -5.81
C PRO A 484 -1.64 -8.48 -6.62
N GLY A 485 -2.20 -9.68 -6.41
CA GLY A 485 -3.43 -10.11 -7.09
C GLY A 485 -4.60 -9.13 -6.89
N ALA A 486 -4.69 -8.51 -5.71
CA ALA A 486 -5.69 -7.49 -5.43
C ALA A 486 -5.27 -6.05 -5.79
N HIS A 487 -3.99 -5.77 -6.07
CA HIS A 487 -3.47 -4.39 -6.15
C HIS A 487 -2.44 -4.14 -7.26
N LEU A 488 -2.26 -5.06 -8.20
CA LEU A 488 -1.48 -4.81 -9.42
C LEU A 488 -2.41 -4.82 -10.64
N PRO A 489 -2.03 -4.11 -11.73
CA PRO A 489 -2.73 -4.18 -13.00
C PRO A 489 -2.88 -5.62 -13.51
N ARG A 490 -3.98 -5.92 -14.21
CA ARG A 490 -4.28 -7.22 -14.85
C ARG A 490 -3.07 -7.85 -15.56
N ARG A 491 -2.35 -7.06 -16.36
CA ARG A 491 -1.17 -7.52 -17.11
C ARG A 491 -0.06 -8.09 -16.22
N CYS A 492 0.07 -7.61 -14.98
CA CYS A 492 1.04 -8.15 -14.02
C CYS A 492 0.55 -9.51 -13.47
N ASN A 493 -0.73 -9.62 -13.14
CA ASN A 493 -1.35 -10.87 -12.68
C ASN A 493 -1.27 -11.97 -13.74
N GLU A 494 -1.55 -11.64 -15.01
CA GLU A 494 -1.40 -12.55 -16.15
C GLU A 494 0.03 -13.06 -16.35
N HIS A 495 1.05 -12.28 -15.91
CA HIS A 495 2.44 -12.73 -15.92
C HIS A 495 2.78 -13.58 -14.71
N LEU A 496 2.31 -13.20 -13.50
CA LEU A 496 2.44 -14.02 -12.28
C LEU A 496 1.85 -15.42 -12.49
N ALA A 497 0.75 -15.55 -13.23
CA ALA A 497 0.14 -16.83 -13.56
C ALA A 497 1.02 -17.77 -14.41
N LYS A 498 2.02 -17.22 -15.13
CA LYS A 498 2.87 -17.95 -16.08
C LYS A 498 4.22 -18.36 -15.50
N ILE A 499 4.61 -17.81 -14.37
CA ILE A 499 5.91 -18.03 -13.73
C ILE A 499 5.73 -18.68 -12.35
N PRO A 500 6.74 -19.41 -11.84
CA PRO A 500 6.76 -19.84 -10.44
C PRO A 500 6.59 -18.65 -9.51
N THR A 501 5.51 -18.68 -8.71
CA THR A 501 5.17 -17.62 -7.76
C THR A 501 5.08 -18.24 -6.37
N ILE A 502 5.99 -17.85 -5.48
CA ILE A 502 6.04 -18.26 -4.09
C ILE A 502 5.35 -17.18 -3.26
N VAL A 503 4.43 -17.56 -2.38
CA VAL A 503 3.75 -16.64 -1.45
C VAL A 503 4.12 -17.00 -0.02
N ILE A 504 4.66 -16.04 0.72
CA ILE A 504 4.87 -16.13 2.17
C ILE A 504 3.87 -15.18 2.84
N ASP A 505 2.78 -15.75 3.36
CA ASP A 505 1.73 -14.97 4.04
C ASP A 505 0.90 -15.87 4.97
N PRO A 506 0.50 -15.41 6.17
CA PRO A 506 -0.41 -16.16 7.04
C PRO A 506 -1.81 -16.40 6.45
N PHE A 507 -2.29 -15.50 5.58
CA PHE A 507 -3.67 -15.51 5.07
C PHE A 507 -3.73 -15.95 3.61
N VAL A 508 -4.84 -16.57 3.24
CA VAL A 508 -5.21 -16.70 1.83
C VAL A 508 -5.52 -15.31 1.28
N SER A 509 -4.88 -14.96 0.16
CA SER A 509 -5.07 -13.68 -0.53
C SER A 509 -5.44 -13.91 -1.99
N LEU A 510 -5.77 -12.85 -2.74
CA LEU A 510 -6.02 -12.99 -4.18
C LEU A 510 -4.75 -13.40 -4.93
N THR A 511 -3.58 -13.09 -4.38
CA THR A 511 -2.28 -13.53 -4.91
C THR A 511 -2.07 -15.03 -4.79
N SER A 512 -2.64 -15.68 -3.76
CA SER A 512 -2.57 -17.13 -3.61
C SER A 512 -3.12 -17.88 -4.83
N SER A 513 -4.01 -17.25 -5.61
CA SER A 513 -4.52 -17.83 -6.85
C SER A 513 -3.46 -18.01 -7.95
N PHE A 514 -2.40 -17.22 -7.93
CA PHE A 514 -1.30 -17.33 -8.90
C PHE A 514 -0.12 -18.16 -8.38
N ALA A 515 -0.13 -18.49 -7.08
CA ALA A 515 0.99 -19.15 -6.44
C ALA A 515 1.18 -20.60 -6.91
N THR A 516 2.44 -21.02 -7.04
CA THR A 516 2.85 -22.42 -7.13
C THR A 516 3.14 -23.00 -5.74
N LEU A 517 3.48 -22.14 -4.77
CA LEU A 517 3.78 -22.50 -3.40
C LEU A 517 3.30 -21.40 -2.45
N HIS A 518 2.56 -21.77 -1.40
CA HIS A 518 2.15 -20.86 -0.33
C HIS A 518 2.73 -21.38 1.00
N ILE A 519 3.60 -20.60 1.63
CA ILE A 519 4.20 -20.89 2.94
C ILE A 519 3.56 -19.99 4.00
N PRO A 520 2.69 -20.50 4.89
CA PRO A 520 2.17 -19.72 5.99
C PRO A 520 3.25 -19.44 7.04
N VAL A 521 3.12 -18.32 7.72
CA VAL A 521 4.06 -17.83 8.74
C VAL A 521 3.32 -17.19 9.90
N ALA A 522 3.99 -16.98 11.02
CA ALA A 522 3.49 -16.22 12.15
C ALA A 522 3.18 -14.77 11.74
N CYS A 523 2.04 -14.23 12.17
CA CYS A 523 1.68 -12.85 11.89
C CYS A 523 2.40 -11.89 12.86
N VAL A 524 3.29 -11.04 12.34
CA VAL A 524 4.03 -10.06 13.15
C VAL A 524 3.07 -9.11 13.90
N GLY A 525 3.31 -8.96 15.20
CA GLY A 525 2.45 -8.20 16.12
C GLY A 525 1.21 -8.96 16.60
N ILE A 526 1.08 -10.23 16.22
CA ILE A 526 0.07 -11.14 16.74
C ILE A 526 0.70 -12.42 17.27
N ASP A 527 1.33 -13.22 16.40
CA ASP A 527 1.87 -14.54 16.73
C ASP A 527 3.38 -14.49 17.02
N CYS A 528 4.04 -13.41 16.59
CA CYS A 528 5.45 -13.15 16.82
C CYS A 528 5.70 -11.65 16.99
N GLU A 529 6.88 -11.34 17.52
CA GLU A 529 7.36 -9.97 17.65
C GLU A 529 8.07 -9.49 16.37
N GLY A 530 8.25 -8.19 16.21
CA GLY A 530 8.90 -7.61 15.03
C GLY A 530 9.11 -6.11 15.18
N THR A 531 10.11 -5.52 14.52
CA THR A 531 10.25 -4.07 14.52
C THR A 531 9.48 -3.45 13.35
N GLY A 532 8.62 -2.47 13.66
CA GLY A 532 7.87 -1.69 12.68
C GLY A 532 8.21 -0.21 12.74
N TYR A 533 8.17 0.49 11.61
CA TYR A 533 8.33 1.94 11.56
C TYR A 533 7.02 2.61 11.19
N ARG A 534 6.54 3.49 12.07
CA ARG A 534 5.35 4.30 11.82
C ARG A 534 5.61 5.28 10.66
N MET A 535 4.55 5.86 10.09
CA MET A 535 4.64 6.79 8.95
C MET A 535 5.59 7.98 9.15
N ASP A 536 5.87 8.35 10.41
CA ASP A 536 6.76 9.43 10.83
C ASP A 536 8.16 8.94 11.25
N SER A 537 8.53 7.73 10.83
CA SER A 537 9.84 7.09 11.05
C SER A 537 10.17 6.77 12.50
N VAL A 538 9.17 6.73 13.39
CA VAL A 538 9.36 6.23 14.76
C VAL A 538 9.35 4.69 14.73
N PRO A 539 10.45 4.02 15.13
CA PRO A 539 10.48 2.57 15.28
C PRO A 539 9.72 2.15 16.54
N ILE A 540 8.90 1.11 16.44
CA ILE A 540 8.15 0.53 17.54
C ILE A 540 8.27 -0.99 17.43
N ARG A 541 8.66 -1.64 18.53
CA ARG A 541 8.71 -3.11 18.61
C ARG A 541 7.31 -3.65 18.87
N LEU A 542 6.78 -4.43 17.93
CA LEU A 542 5.50 -5.11 18.06
C LEU A 542 5.64 -6.31 18.99
N ARG A 543 4.56 -6.60 19.72
CA ARG A 543 4.50 -7.65 20.73
C ARG A 543 3.78 -8.89 20.20
N LYS A 544 4.20 -10.05 20.69
CA LYS A 544 3.47 -11.31 20.54
C LYS A 544 2.29 -11.33 21.51
N VAL A 545 1.08 -11.60 21.01
CA VAL A 545 -0.15 -11.76 21.82
C VAL A 545 -0.68 -13.20 21.83
N LEU A 546 -0.33 -13.99 20.83
CA LEU A 546 -0.73 -15.39 20.66
C LEU A 546 0.48 -16.23 20.28
N ASP A 547 0.38 -17.55 20.50
CA ASP A 547 1.31 -18.51 19.91
C ASP A 547 0.53 -19.56 19.13
N LEU A 548 0.74 -19.59 17.82
CA LEU A 548 0.10 -20.54 16.91
C LEU A 548 1.04 -21.65 16.44
N GLY A 549 2.30 -21.67 16.93
CA GLY A 549 3.32 -22.65 16.53
C GLY A 549 3.75 -22.57 15.07
N LEU A 550 3.46 -21.45 14.38
CA LEU A 550 3.93 -21.19 13.02
C LEU A 550 5.34 -20.57 13.06
N PRO A 551 6.23 -20.90 12.12
CA PRO A 551 7.51 -20.24 12.02
C PRO A 551 7.34 -18.78 11.63
N THR A 552 8.25 -17.95 12.07
CA THR A 552 8.32 -16.53 11.71
C THR A 552 8.81 -16.34 10.27
N ASP A 553 8.55 -15.15 9.72
CA ASP A 553 9.16 -14.74 8.44
C ASP A 553 10.70 -14.88 8.49
N GLU A 554 11.31 -14.48 9.61
CA GLU A 554 12.76 -14.52 9.82
C GLU A 554 13.31 -15.96 9.76
N GLU A 555 12.66 -16.92 10.41
CA GLU A 555 13.06 -18.33 10.38
C GLU A 555 12.94 -18.93 8.97
N VAL A 556 11.83 -18.67 8.28
CA VAL A 556 11.62 -19.16 6.91
C VAL A 556 12.63 -18.56 5.94
N LEU A 557 12.85 -17.24 6.01
CA LEU A 557 13.78 -16.54 5.12
C LEU A 557 15.25 -16.89 5.43
N SER A 558 15.61 -17.10 6.70
CA SER A 558 16.97 -17.53 7.07
C SER A 558 17.27 -18.92 6.52
N ALA A 559 16.36 -19.87 6.70
CA ALA A 559 16.51 -21.21 6.14
C ALA A 559 16.54 -21.22 4.60
N LEU A 560 15.80 -20.32 3.96
CA LEU A 560 15.84 -20.11 2.51
C LEU A 560 17.22 -19.57 2.08
N LEU A 561 17.73 -18.54 2.75
CA LEU A 561 19.03 -17.93 2.46
C LEU A 561 20.18 -18.91 2.65
N GLU A 562 20.18 -19.68 3.74
CA GLU A 562 21.19 -20.72 4.01
C GLU A 562 21.28 -21.71 2.84
N ARG A 563 20.13 -22.23 2.37
CA ARG A 563 20.09 -23.16 1.22
C ARG A 563 20.59 -22.55 -0.08
N ILE A 564 20.25 -21.28 -0.34
CA ILE A 564 20.73 -20.54 -1.53
C ILE A 564 22.27 -20.43 -1.48
N LEU A 565 22.83 -20.09 -0.32
CA LEU A 565 24.27 -19.93 -0.14
C LEU A 565 25.03 -21.27 -0.25
N GLU A 566 24.50 -22.35 0.33
CA GLU A 566 25.07 -23.70 0.21
C GLU A 566 25.18 -24.15 -1.25
N ARG A 567 24.14 -23.90 -2.06
CA ARG A 567 24.15 -24.18 -3.51
C ARG A 567 25.21 -23.35 -4.24
N GLY A 568 25.34 -22.06 -3.92
CA GLY A 568 26.34 -21.17 -4.51
C GLY A 568 27.78 -21.63 -4.24
N GLN A 569 28.05 -22.14 -3.03
CA GLN A 569 29.35 -22.71 -2.65
C GLN A 569 29.63 -24.04 -3.36
N ALA A 570 28.63 -24.93 -3.45
CA ALA A 570 28.75 -26.19 -4.17
C ALA A 570 29.01 -26.00 -5.67
N GLY A 571 28.41 -24.98 -6.30
CA GLY A 571 28.65 -24.62 -7.70
C GLY A 571 30.04 -24.05 -7.97
N SER A 572 30.64 -23.31 -7.02
CA SER A 572 32.04 -22.83 -7.13
C SER A 572 33.07 -23.94 -6.94
N ALA A 573 32.76 -24.98 -6.16
CA ALA A 573 33.67 -26.11 -5.92
C ALA A 573 33.84 -27.06 -7.12
N VAL A 574 32.97 -26.98 -8.14
CA VAL A 574 33.00 -27.86 -9.32
C VAL A 574 33.78 -27.24 -10.50
N ILE A 575 34.29 -26.01 -10.37
CA ILE A 575 35.13 -25.35 -11.39
C ILE A 575 36.60 -25.35 -10.94
N ASP A 576 37.20 -26.53 -10.84
CA ASP A 576 38.66 -26.68 -10.83
C ASP A 576 39.08 -28.00 -11.46
N GLU A 577 39.11 -28.05 -12.80
CA GLU A 577 40.02 -28.97 -13.51
C GLU A 577 40.63 -28.38 -14.81
N ARG A 578 40.28 -27.15 -15.24
CA ARG A 578 40.96 -26.48 -16.37
C ARG A 578 41.06 -24.98 -16.12
N GLY A 579 42.18 -24.58 -15.53
CA GLY A 579 42.47 -23.21 -15.12
C GLY A 579 42.32 -22.16 -16.23
N ALA A 580 41.42 -21.21 -16.00
CA ALA A 580 41.59 -19.77 -16.17
C ALA A 580 40.25 -19.09 -15.83
N ALA A 581 40.07 -18.66 -14.59
CA ALA A 581 38.93 -17.83 -14.20
C ALA A 581 39.44 -16.45 -13.75
N THR A 582 39.13 -15.42 -14.54
CA THR A 582 39.07 -14.04 -14.04
C THR A 582 37.87 -13.96 -13.09
N THR A 583 38.15 -13.99 -11.79
CA THR A 583 37.18 -13.77 -10.72
C THR A 583 36.82 -12.28 -10.63
N THR A 584 35.57 -11.94 -10.97
CA THR A 584 34.91 -10.70 -10.52
C THR A 584 33.58 -11.03 -9.87
N ARG A 585 33.60 -11.73 -8.74
CA ARG A 585 32.54 -11.64 -7.74
C ARG A 585 33.24 -11.39 -6.40
N ALA A 586 33.05 -10.19 -5.87
CA ALA A 586 33.52 -9.84 -4.54
C ALA A 586 32.76 -10.71 -3.51
N PRO A 587 33.40 -11.09 -2.39
CA PRO A 587 32.72 -11.84 -1.34
C PRO A 587 31.60 -10.99 -0.74
N VAL A 588 30.42 -11.60 -0.58
CA VAL A 588 29.32 -11.07 0.24
C VAL A 588 29.88 -10.95 1.66
N ILE A 589 29.91 -9.72 2.19
CA ILE A 589 30.39 -9.46 3.55
C ILE A 589 29.18 -9.72 4.48
N MET A 590 29.33 -10.74 5.35
CA MET A 590 28.39 -11.06 6.45
C MET A 590 28.26 -9.92 7.46
#